data_AF-A0A7L0I443-F1
#
_entry.id   AF-A0A7L0I443-F1
#
_cell.length_a   1.000
_cell.length_b   1.000
_cell.length_c   1.000
_cell.angle_alpha   90.00
_cell.angle_beta   90.00
_cell.angle_gamma   90.00
#
_symmetry.space_group_name_H-M   'P 1'
#
loop_
_entity.id
_entity.type
_entity.pdbx_description
1 polymer ?
#
loop_
_entity_poly.entity_id
_entity_poly.type
_entity_poly.pdbx_seq_one_letter_code
_entity_poly.pdbx_strand_id
1 'polypeptide(L)'
;FNSDIVGFTQLSSSSTPYQVVDLLNKLYTTFDEIIDNYDVYKVETIGDAYMVVSGVPKENGILHAGEIASMALDLLDVCKTFKIPHKPNTLLKIRAGIHSGTVVAGVVGTKMPRYCLFGDTVNTASRMESTSEALKIQCSSSAYQLLEQIGEYVLVCRGNLQVK
;
A
#
# COMPACT_ATOMS: atom_id res chain seq x y z
N PHE A 1 -1.45 -4.29 3.04
CA PHE A 1 -0.76 -3.59 1.94
C PHE A 1 -0.03 -2.40 2.51
N ASN A 2 1.21 -2.17 2.09
CA ASN A 2 1.93 -0.92 2.35
C ASN A 2 2.53 -0.40 1.03
N SER A 3 2.49 0.90 0.81
CA SER A 3 3.07 1.55 -0.36
C SER A 3 3.85 2.79 0.04
N ASP A 4 4.88 3.11 -0.73
CA ASP A 4 5.74 4.29 -0.55
C ASP A 4 6.06 4.94 -1.91
N ILE A 5 6.29 6.26 -1.91
CA ILE A 5 6.65 7.01 -3.12
C ILE A 5 8.17 6.94 -3.33
N VAL A 6 8.58 6.38 -4.46
CA VAL A 6 10.00 6.26 -4.80
C VAL A 6 10.62 7.64 -5.02
N GLY A 7 11.60 7.98 -4.19
CA GLY A 7 12.34 9.25 -4.31
C GLY A 7 11.58 10.45 -3.76
N PHE A 8 10.59 10.24 -2.88
CA PHE A 8 9.83 11.33 -2.27
C PHE A 8 10.71 12.36 -1.56
N THR A 9 11.77 11.95 -0.85
CA THR A 9 12.71 12.88 -0.21
C THR A 9 13.36 13.83 -1.22
N GLN A 10 13.77 13.31 -2.37
CA GLN A 10 14.34 14.14 -3.44
C GLN A 10 13.28 15.04 -4.06
N LEU A 11 12.09 14.50 -4.31
CA LEU A 11 10.96 15.25 -4.86
C LEU A 11 10.59 16.43 -3.95
N SER A 12 10.35 16.16 -2.67
CA SER A 12 9.99 17.15 -1.65
C SER A 12 11.08 18.19 -1.40
N SER A 13 12.37 17.80 -1.42
CA SER A 13 13.48 18.75 -1.27
C SER A 13 13.57 19.80 -2.40
N SER A 14 13.04 19.46 -3.57
CA SER A 14 13.09 20.30 -4.78
C SER A 14 11.78 21.01 -5.11
N SER A 15 10.78 20.90 -4.22
CA SER A 15 9.43 21.44 -4.40
C SER A 15 9.06 22.31 -3.20
N THR A 16 8.15 23.27 -3.38
CA THR A 16 7.65 24.07 -2.27
C THR A 16 6.73 23.23 -1.37
N PRO A 17 6.59 23.56 -0.06
CA PRO A 17 5.66 22.85 0.81
C PRO A 17 4.23 22.79 0.24
N TYR A 18 3.78 23.88 -0.38
CA TYR A 18 2.47 23.93 -1.05
C TYR A 18 2.37 22.91 -2.20
N GLN A 19 3.40 22.81 -3.04
CA GLN A 19 3.44 21.85 -4.16
C GLN A 19 3.48 20.39 -3.68
N VAL A 20 4.15 20.11 -2.56
CA VAL A 20 4.17 18.78 -1.95
C VAL A 20 2.80 18.40 -1.41
N VAL A 21 2.13 19.33 -0.70
CA VAL A 21 0.77 19.10 -0.18
C VAL A 21 -0.22 18.89 -1.32
N ASP A 22 -0.17 19.72 -2.38
CA ASP A 22 -1.04 19.58 -3.55
C ASP A 22 -0.84 18.24 -4.27
N LEU A 23 0.42 17.79 -4.41
CA LEU A 23 0.75 16.47 -4.94
C LEU A 23 0.16 15.34 -4.08
N LEU A 24 0.41 15.35 -2.77
CA LEU A 24 -0.06 14.29 -1.87
C LEU A 24 -1.59 14.25 -1.82
N ASN A 25 -2.25 15.40 -1.74
CA ASN A 25 -3.70 15.49 -1.77
C ASN A 25 -4.24 14.88 -3.06
N LYS A 26 -3.75 15.30 -4.22
CA LYS A 26 -4.22 14.79 -5.50
C LYS A 26 -3.99 13.28 -5.63
N LEU A 27 -2.82 12.79 -5.22
CA LEU A 27 -2.50 11.37 -5.27
C LEU A 27 -3.43 10.55 -4.37
N TYR A 28 -3.59 10.97 -3.12
CA TYR A 28 -4.40 10.24 -2.16
C TYR A 28 -5.89 10.34 -2.44
N THR A 29 -6.40 11.44 -2.98
CA THR A 29 -7.78 11.49 -3.47
C THR A 29 -8.00 10.46 -4.57
N THR A 30 -7.08 10.36 -5.54
CA THR A 30 -7.18 9.34 -6.59
C THR A 30 -7.05 7.92 -6.03
N PHE A 31 -6.20 7.69 -5.04
CA PHE A 31 -6.11 6.38 -4.40
C PHE A 31 -7.37 6.04 -3.61
N ASP A 32 -7.94 7.01 -2.91
CA ASP A 32 -9.16 6.86 -2.12
C ASP A 32 -10.34 6.47 -3.03
N GLU A 33 -10.47 7.10 -4.21
CA GLU A 33 -11.46 6.74 -5.23
C GLU A 33 -11.31 5.29 -5.75
N ILE A 34 -10.08 4.76 -5.81
CA ILE A 34 -9.82 3.39 -6.26
C ILE A 34 -10.20 2.40 -5.17
N ILE A 35 -9.76 2.63 -3.93
CA ILE A 35 -9.98 1.69 -2.83
C ILE A 35 -11.46 1.56 -2.45
N ASP A 36 -12.29 2.58 -2.73
CA ASP A 36 -13.73 2.54 -2.52
C ASP A 36 -14.44 1.42 -3.31
N ASN A 37 -13.79 0.86 -4.34
CA ASN A 37 -14.32 -0.24 -5.13
C ASN A 37 -13.99 -1.64 -4.56
N TYR A 38 -13.25 -1.70 -3.45
CA TYR A 38 -12.72 -2.93 -2.87
C TYR A 38 -13.18 -3.10 -1.40
N ASP A 39 -13.23 -4.33 -0.92
CA ASP A 39 -13.49 -4.64 0.51
C ASP A 39 -12.21 -4.42 1.33
N VAL A 40 -11.85 -3.15 1.50
CA VAL A 40 -10.63 -2.71 2.16
C VAL A 40 -10.87 -1.56 3.13
N TYR A 41 -9.95 -1.37 4.05
CA TYR A 41 -9.95 -0.30 5.04
C TYR A 41 -8.61 0.43 5.02
N LYS A 42 -8.67 1.75 4.83
CA LYS A 42 -7.50 2.64 4.89
C LYS A 42 -7.08 2.90 6.32
N VAL A 43 -5.81 2.63 6.61
CA VAL A 43 -5.21 2.85 7.93
C VAL A 43 -4.56 4.22 7.95
N GLU A 44 -4.70 4.97 9.05
CA GLU A 44 -3.94 6.22 9.21
C GLU A 44 -2.43 5.93 9.23
N THR A 45 -1.69 6.58 8.32
CA THR A 45 -0.24 6.46 8.18
C THR A 45 0.47 7.78 8.47
N ILE A 46 1.79 7.70 8.63
CA ILE A 46 2.68 8.85 8.80
C ILE A 46 3.43 9.09 7.48
N GLY A 47 3.40 10.31 6.97
CA GLY A 47 4.19 10.73 5.81
C GLY A 47 3.59 10.36 4.45
N ASP A 48 4.42 9.84 3.56
CA ASP A 48 4.12 9.43 2.19
C ASP A 48 3.75 7.94 2.05
N ALA A 49 3.69 7.23 3.17
CA ALA A 49 3.25 5.84 3.20
C ALA A 49 1.72 5.74 3.04
N TYR A 50 1.27 4.78 2.25
CA TYR A 50 -0.16 4.47 2.06
C TYR A 50 -0.42 3.03 2.49
N MET A 51 -1.16 2.85 3.59
CA MET A 51 -1.44 1.54 4.18
C MET A 51 -2.92 1.21 4.11
N VAL A 52 -3.20 0.02 3.61
CA VAL A 52 -4.55 -0.50 3.43
C VAL A 52 -4.60 -1.95 3.89
N VAL A 53 -5.71 -2.35 4.51
CA VAL A 53 -5.94 -3.71 5.00
C VAL A 53 -7.29 -4.22 4.53
N SER A 54 -7.46 -5.54 4.52
CA SER A 54 -8.73 -6.21 4.25
C SER A 54 -8.88 -7.36 5.24
N GLY A 55 -10.11 -7.84 5.44
CA GLY A 55 -10.46 -8.81 6.49
C GLY A 55 -10.59 -8.19 7.89
N VAL A 56 -10.55 -6.85 7.99
CA VAL A 56 -10.85 -6.08 9.20
C VAL A 56 -11.64 -4.82 8.82
N PRO A 57 -12.63 -4.37 9.63
CA PRO A 57 -13.05 -4.96 10.90
C PRO A 57 -13.90 -6.23 10.75
N LYS A 58 -14.32 -6.57 9.54
CA LYS A 58 -15.07 -7.79 9.22
C LYS A 58 -14.16 -8.76 8.48
N GLU A 59 -14.08 -9.98 8.96
CA GLU A 59 -13.35 -11.04 8.28
C GLU A 59 -14.07 -11.43 6.98
N ASN A 60 -13.29 -11.69 5.93
CA ASN A 60 -13.79 -12.09 4.61
C ASN A 60 -13.10 -13.39 4.10
N GLY A 61 -12.60 -14.21 5.02
CA GLY A 61 -11.93 -15.47 4.70
C GLY A 61 -10.62 -15.26 3.96
N ILE A 62 -10.41 -15.96 2.85
CA ILE A 62 -9.18 -15.80 2.02
C ILE A 62 -9.26 -14.62 1.05
N LEU A 63 -10.46 -14.03 0.87
CA LEU A 63 -10.71 -13.01 -0.15
C LEU A 63 -9.93 -11.72 0.11
N HIS A 64 -9.56 -11.42 1.36
CA HIS A 64 -8.72 -10.26 1.68
C HIS A 64 -7.43 -10.21 0.85
N ALA A 65 -6.88 -11.36 0.47
CA ALA A 65 -5.67 -11.41 -0.34
C ALA A 65 -5.95 -10.90 -1.76
N GLY A 66 -7.06 -11.35 -2.36
CA GLY A 66 -7.50 -10.92 -3.68
C GLY A 66 -7.89 -9.44 -3.72
N GLU A 67 -8.71 -8.99 -2.76
CA GLU A 67 -9.09 -7.57 -2.63
C GLU A 67 -7.86 -6.66 -2.61
N ILE A 68 -6.86 -7.01 -1.79
CA ILE A 68 -5.62 -6.25 -1.69
C ILE A 68 -4.76 -6.35 -2.96
N ALA A 69 -4.69 -7.52 -3.60
CA ALA A 69 -3.87 -7.70 -4.80
C ALA A 69 -4.46 -6.96 -6.01
N SER A 70 -5.77 -7.05 -6.23
CA SER A 70 -6.47 -6.33 -7.30
C SER A 70 -6.39 -4.82 -7.09
N MET A 71 -6.68 -4.33 -5.88
CA MET A 71 -6.49 -2.93 -5.52
C MET A 71 -5.05 -2.47 -5.78
N ALA A 72 -4.05 -3.25 -5.38
CA ALA A 72 -2.65 -2.89 -5.60
C ALA A 72 -2.29 -2.75 -7.09
N LEU A 73 -2.84 -3.61 -7.96
CA LEU A 73 -2.63 -3.52 -9.41
C LEU A 73 -3.22 -2.23 -9.98
N ASP A 74 -4.45 -1.88 -9.59
CA ASP A 74 -5.11 -0.64 -10.03
C ASP A 74 -4.36 0.60 -9.58
N LEU A 75 -3.90 0.63 -8.32
CA LEU A 75 -3.07 1.73 -7.80
C LEU A 75 -1.79 1.92 -8.62
N LEU A 76 -1.13 0.82 -9.00
CA LEU A 76 0.06 0.85 -9.86
C LEU A 76 -0.25 1.36 -11.27
N ASP A 77 -1.39 0.96 -11.85
CA ASP A 77 -1.79 1.39 -13.18
C ASP A 77 -2.14 2.87 -13.23
N VAL A 78 -2.81 3.38 -12.19
CA VAL A 78 -3.10 4.81 -12.09
C VAL A 78 -1.81 5.63 -11.91
N CYS A 79 -0.81 5.13 -11.18
CA CYS A 79 0.49 5.80 -11.09
C CYS A 79 1.17 6.01 -12.46
N LYS A 80 0.91 5.13 -13.44
CA LYS A 80 1.48 5.25 -14.80
C LYS A 80 0.91 6.45 -15.57
N THR A 81 -0.31 6.86 -15.26
CA THR A 81 -1.01 7.97 -15.92
C THR A 81 -1.07 9.23 -15.07
N PHE A 82 -0.72 9.13 -13.78
CA PHE A 82 -0.72 10.23 -12.84
C PHE A 82 0.29 11.33 -13.24
N LYS A 83 -0.21 12.56 -13.36
CA LYS A 83 0.61 13.74 -13.64
C LYS A 83 0.80 14.58 -12.38
N ILE A 84 2.06 14.74 -11.99
CA ILE A 84 2.45 15.63 -10.89
C ILE A 84 2.17 17.08 -11.31
N PRO A 85 1.31 17.84 -10.59
CA PRO A 85 0.86 19.17 -11.00
C PRO A 85 2.00 20.14 -11.34
N HIS A 86 3.05 20.14 -10.52
CA HIS A 86 4.20 21.03 -10.65
C HIS A 86 5.38 20.43 -11.43
N LYS A 87 5.31 19.14 -11.82
CA LYS A 87 6.34 18.42 -12.58
C LYS A 87 5.71 17.42 -13.56
N PRO A 88 5.03 17.88 -14.61
CA PRO A 88 4.22 17.03 -15.49
C PRO A 88 5.05 15.99 -16.28
N ASN A 89 6.36 16.19 -16.41
CA ASN A 89 7.27 15.26 -17.11
C ASN A 89 7.87 14.20 -16.18
N THR A 90 7.61 14.29 -14.87
CA THR A 90 8.12 13.31 -13.90
C THR A 90 7.07 12.24 -13.68
N LEU A 91 7.43 10.99 -14.01
CA LEU A 91 6.59 9.83 -13.72
C LEU A 91 6.63 9.52 -12.23
N LEU A 92 5.46 9.51 -11.58
CA LEU A 92 5.33 9.05 -10.21
C LEU A 92 5.55 7.53 -10.18
N LYS A 93 6.42 7.09 -9.28
CA LYS A 93 6.70 5.66 -9.07
C LYS A 93 6.42 5.33 -7.62
N ILE A 94 5.68 4.25 -7.40
CA ILE A 94 5.46 3.70 -6.07
C ILE A 94 6.13 2.34 -5.95
N ARG A 95 6.49 1.97 -4.74
CA ARG A 95 6.77 0.58 -4.34
C ARG A 95 5.60 0.09 -3.52
N ALA A 96 5.25 -1.18 -3.68
CA ALA A 96 4.18 -1.80 -2.92
C ALA A 96 4.62 -3.14 -2.33
N GLY A 97 4.14 -3.41 -1.11
CA GLY A 97 4.34 -4.63 -0.35
C GLY A 97 3.02 -5.22 0.14
N ILE A 98 2.84 -6.52 -0.05
CA ILE A 98 1.68 -7.29 0.41
C ILE A 98 2.15 -8.41 1.34
N HIS A 99 1.48 -8.53 2.48
CA HIS A 99 1.64 -9.64 3.39
C HIS A 99 0.29 -9.99 4.02
N SER A 100 0.11 -11.27 4.32
CA SER A 100 -1.08 -11.82 4.97
C SER A 100 -0.65 -12.56 6.24
N GLY A 101 -1.33 -12.25 7.34
CA GLY A 101 -0.99 -12.77 8.66
C GLY A 101 -1.98 -12.27 9.70
N THR A 102 -1.82 -12.71 10.94
CA THR A 102 -2.70 -12.31 12.05
C THR A 102 -2.40 -10.88 12.49
N VAL A 103 -3.44 -10.14 12.85
CA VAL A 103 -3.31 -8.77 13.33
C VAL A 103 -4.28 -8.53 14.47
N VAL A 104 -3.91 -7.66 15.40
CA VAL A 104 -4.80 -7.16 16.45
C VAL A 104 -5.23 -5.77 16.04
N ALA A 105 -6.54 -5.56 15.91
CA ALA A 105 -7.11 -4.25 15.60
C ALA A 105 -7.84 -3.68 16.83
N GLY A 106 -7.71 -2.39 17.08
CA GLY A 106 -8.37 -1.74 18.21
C GLY A 106 -8.39 -0.23 18.10
N VAL A 107 -9.31 0.40 18.84
CA VAL A 107 -9.37 1.86 18.94
C VAL A 107 -8.47 2.32 20.07
N VAL A 108 -7.49 3.18 19.75
CA VAL A 108 -6.52 3.72 20.70
C VAL A 108 -6.77 5.21 20.92
N GLY A 109 -6.74 5.62 22.18
CA GLY A 109 -6.94 7.01 22.59
C GLY A 109 -8.40 7.35 22.87
N THR A 110 -8.62 8.17 23.90
CA THR A 110 -9.97 8.61 24.32
C THR A 110 -10.32 10.00 23.81
N LYS A 111 -9.34 10.88 23.60
CA LYS A 111 -9.54 12.25 23.08
C LYS A 111 -9.48 12.34 21.56
N MET A 112 -8.63 11.53 20.93
CA MET A 112 -8.51 11.38 19.49
C MET A 112 -8.46 9.87 19.19
N PRO A 113 -9.62 9.21 19.09
CA PRO A 113 -9.68 7.77 18.86
C PRO A 113 -9.16 7.44 17.47
N ARG A 114 -8.21 6.51 17.39
CA ARG A 114 -7.65 6.01 16.12
C ARG A 114 -7.82 4.50 16.04
N TYR A 115 -8.29 4.02 14.91
CA TYR A 115 -8.32 2.58 14.63
C TYR A 115 -6.91 2.15 14.24
N CYS A 116 -6.24 1.44 15.14
CA CYS A 116 -4.86 1.03 15.00
C CYS A 116 -4.75 -0.49 14.84
N LEU A 117 -3.74 -0.90 14.08
CA LEU A 117 -3.39 -2.28 13.84
C LEU A 117 -2.04 -2.58 14.47
N PHE A 118 -1.97 -3.70 15.17
CA PHE A 118 -0.78 -4.16 15.89
C PHE A 118 -0.47 -5.60 15.52
N GLY A 119 0.82 -5.91 15.48
CA GLY A 119 1.31 -7.25 15.20
C GLY A 119 2.42 -7.25 14.16
N ASP A 120 3.15 -8.35 14.09
CA ASP A 120 4.28 -8.49 13.18
C ASP A 120 3.87 -8.42 11.70
N THR A 121 2.60 -8.74 11.40
CA THR A 121 2.03 -8.64 10.05
C THR A 121 2.19 -7.23 9.45
N VAL A 122 2.03 -6.18 10.25
CA VAL A 122 2.18 -4.78 9.80
C VAL A 122 3.65 -4.50 9.44
N ASN A 123 4.57 -4.92 10.31
CA ASN A 123 6.01 -4.74 10.10
C ASN A 123 6.48 -5.53 8.88
N THR A 124 6.05 -6.79 8.74
CA THR A 124 6.40 -7.65 7.61
C THR A 124 5.84 -7.09 6.29
N ALA A 125 4.64 -6.51 6.28
CA ALA A 125 4.13 -5.79 5.10
C ALA A 125 5.01 -4.58 4.73
N SER A 126 5.46 -3.80 5.71
CA SER A 126 6.40 -2.69 5.49
C SER A 126 7.75 -3.17 4.95
N ARG A 127 8.23 -4.34 5.40
CA ARG A 127 9.45 -4.95 4.88
C ARG A 127 9.30 -5.44 3.43
N MET A 128 8.12 -5.94 3.07
CA MET A 128 7.81 -6.29 1.67
C MET A 128 7.82 -5.07 0.77
N GLU A 129 7.32 -3.92 1.24
CA GLU A 129 7.35 -2.67 0.49
C GLU A 129 8.79 -2.15 0.33
N SER A 130 9.52 -2.02 1.43
CA SER A 130 10.86 -1.41 1.43
C SER A 130 11.89 -2.19 0.61
N THR A 131 11.71 -3.51 0.47
CA THR A 131 12.54 -4.37 -0.40
C THR A 131 11.98 -4.51 -1.82
N SER A 132 10.79 -3.95 -2.10
CA SER A 132 10.15 -3.99 -3.41
C SER A 132 10.91 -3.19 -4.46
N GLU A 133 10.66 -3.49 -5.72
CA GLU A 133 11.17 -2.71 -6.84
C GLU A 133 10.14 -1.64 -7.24
N ALA A 134 10.61 -0.52 -7.78
CA ALA A 134 9.73 0.55 -8.26
C ALA A 134 8.75 0.02 -9.32
N LEU A 135 7.47 0.39 -9.19
CA LEU A 135 6.37 -0.06 -10.04
C LEU A 135 6.15 -1.58 -10.04
N LYS A 136 6.55 -2.26 -8.96
CA LYS A 136 6.23 -3.67 -8.72
C LYS A 136 5.59 -3.85 -7.35
N ILE A 137 4.80 -4.91 -7.25
CA ILE A 137 4.19 -5.37 -6.02
C ILE A 137 4.99 -6.58 -5.55
N GLN A 138 5.57 -6.48 -4.36
CA GLN A 138 6.21 -7.62 -3.72
C GLN A 138 5.23 -8.26 -2.73
N CYS A 139 5.09 -9.58 -2.78
CA CYS A 139 4.29 -10.32 -1.81
C CYS A 139 5.15 -11.30 -1.02
N SER A 140 4.77 -11.52 0.24
CA SER A 140 5.33 -12.60 1.08
C SER A 140 4.82 -13.98 0.64
N SER A 141 5.48 -15.05 1.10
CA SER A 141 5.03 -16.44 0.86
C SER A 141 3.60 -16.73 1.35
N SER A 142 3.17 -16.16 2.49
CA SER A 142 1.80 -16.36 3.00
C SER A 142 0.75 -15.74 2.08
N ALA A 143 0.98 -14.52 1.62
CA ALA A 143 0.13 -13.87 0.63
C ALA A 143 0.12 -14.63 -0.71
N TYR A 144 1.29 -15.12 -1.16
CA TYR A 144 1.40 -15.94 -2.37
C TYR A 144 0.49 -17.17 -2.31
N GLN A 145 0.50 -17.92 -1.20
CA GLN A 145 -0.32 -19.14 -1.06
C GLN A 145 -1.82 -18.85 -1.18
N LEU A 146 -2.27 -17.74 -0.60
CA LEU A 146 -3.67 -17.31 -0.70
C LEU A 146 -4.03 -16.89 -2.13
N LEU A 147 -3.16 -16.15 -2.81
CA LEU A 147 -3.38 -15.71 -4.19
C LEU A 147 -3.34 -16.89 -5.18
N GLU A 148 -2.47 -17.87 -4.95
CA GLU A 148 -2.41 -19.12 -5.71
C GLU A 148 -3.71 -19.93 -5.55
N GLN A 149 -4.27 -19.97 -4.34
CA GLN A 149 -5.56 -20.61 -4.08
C GLN A 149 -6.74 -19.89 -4.76
N ILE A 150 -6.68 -18.55 -4.88
CA ILE A 150 -7.71 -17.77 -5.60
C ILE A 150 -7.64 -18.03 -7.11
N GLY A 151 -6.44 -18.17 -7.67
CA GLY A 151 -6.24 -18.65 -9.04
C GLY A 151 -6.33 -17.59 -10.16
N GLU A 152 -6.35 -16.29 -9.82
CA GLU A 152 -6.53 -15.19 -10.79
C GLU A 152 -5.27 -14.35 -11.05
N TYR A 153 -4.13 -14.69 -10.41
CA TYR A 153 -2.93 -13.85 -10.41
C TYR A 153 -1.71 -14.54 -11.02
N VAL A 154 -0.94 -13.78 -11.80
CA VAL A 154 0.37 -14.22 -12.30
C VAL A 154 1.46 -13.75 -11.35
N LEU A 155 2.05 -14.71 -10.63
CA LEU A 155 3.08 -14.47 -9.62
C LEU A 155 4.43 -14.98 -10.12
N VAL A 156 5.50 -14.23 -9.85
CA VAL A 156 6.88 -14.62 -10.19
C VAL A 156 7.71 -14.69 -8.92
N CYS A 157 8.35 -15.84 -8.69
CA CYS A 157 9.21 -16.03 -7.54
C CYS A 157 10.44 -15.11 -7.61
N ARG A 158 10.59 -14.22 -6.64
CA ARG A 158 11.74 -13.31 -6.51
C ARG A 158 12.99 -13.98 -5.92
N GLY A 159 12.81 -15.10 -5.22
CA GLY A 159 13.86 -15.78 -4.45
C GLY A 159 13.81 -15.45 -2.96
N ASN A 160 14.79 -15.95 -2.22
CA ASN A 160 14.85 -15.80 -0.76
C ASN A 160 15.56 -14.50 -0.38
N LEU A 161 14.83 -13.60 0.29
CA LEU A 161 15.37 -12.38 0.87
C LEU A 161 15.39 -12.52 2.40
N GLN A 162 16.51 -12.16 3.03
CA GLN A 162 16.55 -12.05 4.48
C GLN A 162 15.86 -10.76 4.90
N VAL A 163 14.77 -10.94 5.64
CA VAL A 163 13.94 -9.87 6.17
C VAL A 163 14.16 -9.87 7.68
N LYS A 164 14.79 -8.82 8.22
CA LYS A 164 15.10 -8.67 9.66
C LYS A 164 13.92 -8.07 10.40
#